data_AF-A0A2U1XSE3-F1
#
_entry.id   AF-A0A2U1XSE3-F1
#
_cell.length_a   1.000
_cell.length_b   1.000
_cell.length_c   1.000
_cell.angle_alpha   90.00
_cell.angle_beta   90.00
_cell.angle_gamma   90.00
#
_symmetry.space_group_name_H-M   'P 1'
#
loop_
_entity.id
_entity.type
_entity.pdbx_description
1 polymer ?
#
loop_
_entity_poly.entity_id
_entity_poly.type
_entity_poly.pdbx_seq_one_letter_code
_entity_poly.pdbx_strand_id
1 'polypeptide(L)'
;MSKTIMWAETDAKGFESECLFNEDSRQYEVMVCASGRRLCRSESFPAQSDPMQGMSDEDRQQALHCAERLVTEIEHDLGDR
;
A
#
# COMPACT_ATOMS: atom_id res chain seq x y z
N MET A 1 -16.55 8.86 -3.04
CA MET A 1 -15.13 8.46 -2.99
C MET A 1 -15.03 6.94 -3.13
N SER A 2 -14.63 6.49 -4.31
CA SER A 2 -14.41 5.07 -4.64
C SER A 2 -12.92 4.75 -4.57
N LYS A 3 -12.57 3.52 -4.17
CA LYS A 3 -11.20 3.02 -4.18
C LYS A 3 -11.16 1.74 -4.98
N THR A 4 -10.18 1.63 -5.86
CA THR A 4 -9.94 0.41 -6.64
C THR A 4 -8.71 -0.30 -6.09
N ILE A 5 -8.85 -1.59 -5.78
CA ILE A 5 -7.73 -2.43 -5.33
C ILE A 5 -6.86 -2.74 -6.53
N MET A 6 -5.63 -2.25 -6.52
CA MET A 6 -4.63 -2.49 -7.55
C MET A 6 -3.94 -3.83 -7.33
N TRP A 7 -3.60 -4.13 -6.07
CA TRP A 7 -3.11 -5.43 -5.65
C TRP A 7 -3.36 -5.62 -4.15
N ALA A 8 -3.43 -6.87 -3.73
CA ALA A 8 -3.48 -7.27 -2.33
C ALA A 8 -2.73 -8.59 -2.17
N GLU A 9 -1.93 -8.70 -1.12
CA GLU A 9 -1.21 -9.93 -0.79
C GLU A 9 -1.17 -10.17 0.72
N THR A 10 -0.91 -11.41 1.10
CA THR A 10 -0.70 -11.80 2.49
C THR A 10 0.56 -12.64 2.57
N ASP A 11 1.47 -12.26 3.46
CA ASP A 11 2.72 -12.98 3.62
C ASP A 11 2.57 -14.25 4.49
N ALA A 12 3.66 -15.02 4.60
CA ALA A 12 3.66 -16.26 5.39
C ALA A 12 3.53 -16.05 6.91
N LYS A 13 3.76 -14.83 7.40
CA LYS A 13 3.60 -14.44 8.81
C LYS A 13 2.18 -13.93 9.12
N GLY A 14 1.36 -13.74 8.09
CA GLY A 14 -0.01 -13.26 8.18
C GLY A 14 -0.13 -11.73 8.18
N PHE A 15 0.87 -11.01 7.67
CA PHE A 15 0.75 -9.59 7.36
C PHE A 15 0.11 -9.43 5.99
N GLU A 16 -0.91 -8.59 5.93
CA GLU A 16 -1.61 -8.22 4.71
C GLU A 16 -1.01 -6.92 4.19
N SER A 17 -0.88 -6.79 2.87
CA SER A 17 -0.51 -5.55 2.21
C SER A 17 -1.45 -5.30 1.04
N GLU A 18 -1.89 -4.07 0.87
CA GLU A 18 -2.84 -3.67 -0.16
C GLU A 18 -2.38 -2.36 -0.81
N CYS A 19 -2.57 -2.25 -2.11
CA CYS A 19 -2.41 -0.99 -2.84
C CYS A 19 -3.72 -0.62 -3.50
N LEU A 20 -4.12 0.62 -3.26
CA LEU A 20 -5.42 1.17 -3.60
C LEU A 20 -5.22 2.43 -4.43
N PHE A 21 -6.00 2.58 -5.49
CA PHE A 21 -6.10 3.84 -6.23
C PHE A 21 -7.34 4.61 -5.79
N ASN A 22 -7.18 5.89 -5.47
CA ASN A 22 -8.29 6.78 -5.12
C ASN A 22 -8.87 7.41 -6.40
N GLU A 23 -10.01 6.89 -6.87
CA GLU A 23 -10.62 7.29 -8.15
C GLU A 23 -11.16 8.73 -8.15
N ASP A 24 -11.36 9.33 -6.97
CA ASP A 24 -11.81 10.71 -6.82
C ASP A 24 -10.64 11.71 -6.76
N SER A 25 -9.41 11.23 -6.96
CA SER A 25 -8.21 12.07 -6.85
C SER A 25 -7.96 12.85 -8.14
N ARG A 26 -7.98 14.19 -8.05
CA ARG A 26 -7.54 15.08 -9.15
C ARG A 26 -6.04 14.96 -9.46
N GLN A 27 -5.31 14.32 -8.56
CA GLN A 27 -3.90 14.02 -8.64
C GLN A 27 -3.81 12.55 -8.32
N TYR A 28 -3.49 11.71 -9.30
CA TYR A 28 -3.56 10.26 -9.22
C TYR A 28 -2.97 9.72 -7.91
N GLU A 29 -3.81 9.49 -6.90
CA GLU A 29 -3.35 9.19 -5.54
C GLU A 29 -3.41 7.68 -5.32
N VAL A 30 -2.26 7.12 -4.96
CA VAL A 30 -2.12 5.72 -4.57
C VAL A 30 -1.97 5.67 -3.05
N MET A 31 -2.70 4.76 -2.43
CA MET A 31 -2.65 4.46 -1.01
C MET A 31 -2.16 3.03 -0.83
N VAL A 32 -1.11 2.85 -0.05
CA VAL A 32 -0.58 1.54 0.34
C VAL A 32 -0.90 1.31 1.79
N CYS A 33 -1.50 0.17 2.10
CA CYS A 33 -1.86 -0.27 3.44
C CYS A 33 -1.07 -1.52 3.78
N ALA A 34 -0.68 -1.67 5.05
CA ALA A 34 -0.27 -2.94 5.61
C ALA A 34 -1.04 -3.18 6.91
N SER A 35 -1.45 -4.41 7.15
CA SER A 35 -2.13 -4.84 8.38
C SER A 35 -1.50 -6.09 8.97
N GLY A 36 -1.43 -6.12 10.29
CA GLY A 36 -1.06 -7.27 11.10
C GLY A 36 -1.97 -7.36 12.32
N ARG A 37 -1.64 -8.21 13.29
CA ARG A 37 -2.45 -8.49 14.51
C ARG A 37 -3.03 -7.22 15.18
N ARG A 38 -4.21 -6.78 14.73
CA ARG A 38 -4.93 -5.56 15.16
C ARG A 38 -4.16 -4.25 14.96
N LEU A 39 -3.11 -4.24 14.14
CA LEU A 39 -2.38 -3.05 13.75
C LEU A 39 -2.54 -2.83 12.25
N CYS A 40 -2.75 -1.59 11.86
CA CYS A 40 -2.85 -1.19 10.46
C CYS A 40 -2.07 0.11 10.30
N ARG A 41 -1.28 0.18 9.24
CA ARG A 41 -0.56 1.38 8.82
C ARG A 41 -0.83 1.61 7.35
N SER A 42 -0.87 2.87 6.95
CA SER A 42 -1.09 3.24 5.56
C SER A 42 -0.27 4.47 5.20
N GLU A 43 0.19 4.52 3.96
CA GLU A 43 0.83 5.67 3.35
C GLU A 43 0.15 6.01 2.03
N SER A 44 0.21 7.26 1.59
CA SER A 44 -0.28 7.65 0.27
C SER A 44 0.74 8.52 -0.43
N PHE A 45 0.80 8.38 -1.75
CA PHE A 45 1.69 9.16 -2.60
C PHE A 45 1.01 9.49 -3.95
N PRO A 46 1.39 10.61 -4.58
CA PRO A 46 0.94 10.91 -5.93
C PRO A 46 1.68 10.01 -6.93
N ALA A 47 0.92 9.22 -7.71
CA ALA A 47 1.42 8.48 -8.85
C ALA A 47 1.72 9.41 -10.03
N GLN A 48 2.67 9.00 -10.87
CA GLN A 48 3.08 9.78 -12.04
C GLN A 48 2.08 9.66 -13.20
N SER A 49 1.40 8.53 -13.30
CA SER A 49 0.38 8.26 -14.32
C SER A 49 -0.89 7.69 -13.69
N ASP A 50 -1.98 7.68 -14.46
CA ASP A 50 -3.23 7.05 -14.05
C ASP A 50 -3.02 5.53 -13.84
N PRO A 51 -3.10 5.02 -12.59
CA PRO A 51 -2.88 3.60 -12.31
C PRO A 51 -3.89 2.69 -13.02
N MET A 52 -5.07 3.21 -13.37
CA MET A 52 -6.10 2.45 -14.09
C MET A 52 -5.75 2.21 -15.56
N GLN A 53 -4.87 3.03 -16.15
CA GLN A 53 -4.35 2.81 -17.51
C GLN A 53 -3.07 1.98 -17.54
N GLY A 54 -2.55 1.61 -16.37
CA GLY A 54 -1.27 0.96 -16.20
C GLY A 54 -0.40 1.78 -15.24
N MET A 55 -0.14 1.21 -14.06
CA MET A 55 0.81 1.76 -13.11
C MET A 55 2.22 1.72 -13.71
N SER A 56 2.95 2.84 -13.63
CA SER A 56 4.35 2.90 -14.06
C SER A 56 5.21 1.96 -13.21
N ASP A 57 6.37 1.55 -13.74
CA ASP A 57 7.30 0.72 -12.99
C ASP A 57 7.84 1.46 -11.76
N GLU A 58 8.03 2.79 -11.86
CA GLU A 58 8.43 3.65 -10.74
C GLU A 58 7.35 3.70 -9.64
N ASP A 59 6.09 3.94 -10.00
CA ASP A 59 4.99 3.97 -9.02
C ASP A 59 4.78 2.59 -8.39
N ARG A 60 4.97 1.51 -9.17
CA ARG A 60 4.91 0.14 -8.67
C ARG A 60 6.04 -0.16 -7.69
N GLN A 61 7.27 0.21 -8.02
CA GLN A 61 8.43 0.05 -7.12
C GLN A 61 8.24 0.85 -5.83
N GLN A 62 7.73 2.08 -5.94
CA GLN A 62 7.41 2.91 -4.78
C GLN A 62 6.33 2.23 -3.90
N ALA A 63 5.26 1.70 -4.52
CA ALA A 63 4.20 1.03 -3.77
C ALA A 63 4.71 -0.22 -3.02
N LEU A 64 5.55 -1.03 -3.68
CA LEU A 64 6.18 -2.21 -3.06
C LEU A 64 7.11 -1.80 -1.91
N HIS A 65 7.93 -0.77 -2.11
CA HIS A 65 8.80 -0.26 -1.06
C HIS A 65 8.02 0.27 0.16
N CYS A 66 6.91 0.99 -0.09
CA CYS A 66 6.00 1.42 0.98
C CYS A 66 5.43 0.20 1.73
N ALA A 67 4.96 -0.83 1.02
CA ALA A 67 4.41 -2.03 1.65
C ALA A 67 5.43 -2.76 2.54
N GLU A 68 6.63 -3.02 2.02
CA GLU A 68 7.72 -3.66 2.78
C GLU A 68 8.08 -2.87 4.04
N ARG A 69 8.17 -1.54 3.93
CA ARG A 69 8.46 -0.67 5.07
C ARG A 69 7.33 -0.70 6.10
N LEU A 70 6.07 -0.60 5.67
CA LEU A 70 4.91 -0.62 6.57
C LEU A 70 4.79 -1.96 7.29
N VAL A 71 5.00 -3.08 6.60
CA VAL A 71 5.05 -4.41 7.22
C VAL A 71 6.18 -4.48 8.25
N THR A 72 7.39 -4.02 7.90
CA THR A 72 8.53 -3.99 8.83
C THR A 72 8.25 -3.16 10.08
N GLU A 73 7.58 -2.01 9.93
CA GLU A 73 7.16 -1.18 11.07
C GLU A 73 6.13 -1.88 11.95
N ILE A 74 5.16 -2.57 11.36
CA ILE A 74 4.16 -3.34 12.12
C ILE A 74 4.83 -4.54 12.81
N GLU A 75 5.72 -5.25 12.12
CA GLU A 75 6.51 -6.34 12.70
C GLU A 75 7.30 -5.87 13.91
N HIS A 76 7.98 -4.73 13.78
CA HIS A 76 8.73 -4.12 14.87
C HIS A 76 7.80 -3.80 16.05
N ASP A 77 6.68 -3.09 15.82
CA ASP A 77 5.71 -2.73 16.86
C ASP A 77 5.11 -3.95 17.60
N LEU A 78 4.97 -5.09 16.90
CA LEU A 78 4.47 -6.33 17.50
C LEU A 78 5.55 -7.15 18.20
N GLY A 79 6.81 -7.03 17.77
CA GLY A 79 7.96 -7.76 18.31
C GLY A 79 8.68 -7.06 19.47
N ASP A 80 8.52 -5.75 19.63
CA ASP A 80 9.13 -4.95 20.70
C ASP A 80 8.35 -5.04 22.04
N ARG A 81 7.80 -6.23 22.34
CA ARG A 81 6.96 -6.50 23.51
C ARG A 81 7.44 -7.69 24.35
#